data_AF-A0A3B9NJ05-F1
#
_entry.id   AF-A0A3B9NJ05-F1
#
_cell.length_a   1.000
_cell.length_b   1.000
_cell.length_c   1.000
_cell.angle_alpha   90.00
_cell.angle_beta   90.00
_cell.angle_gamma   90.00
#
_symmetry.space_group_name_H-M   'P 1'
#
loop_
_entity.id
_entity.type
_entity.pdbx_description
1 polymer ?
#
loop_
_entity_poly.entity_id
_entity_poly.type
_entity_poly.pdbx_seq_one_letter_code
_entity_poly.pdbx_strand_id
1 'polypeptide(L)'
;GMGKAHLLAQCKLIDQIVKENLKWVPFTQLSNITGLPAMSVPLYWNEQNLPLGSQFIAPFAREDLLLQLAAQLEEAQPWFDRYKDIQI
;
A
#
# COMPACT_ATOMS: atom_id res chain seq x y z
N GLY A 1 33.16 -14.70 -6.81
CA GLY A 1 32.57 -15.95 -7.33
C GLY A 1 31.10 -15.72 -7.65
N MET A 2 30.80 -15.37 -8.90
CA MET A 2 29.46 -14.97 -9.38
C MET A 2 28.45 -16.12 -9.48
N GLY A 3 28.81 -17.34 -9.06
CA GLY A 3 27.96 -18.53 -9.20
C GLY A 3 26.82 -18.67 -8.20
N LYS A 4 26.94 -18.14 -6.97
CA LYS A 4 25.94 -18.40 -5.91
C LYS A 4 24.71 -17.47 -5.97
N ALA A 5 24.88 -16.23 -6.42
CA ALA A 5 23.77 -15.28 -6.56
C ALA A 5 22.78 -15.69 -7.67
N HIS A 6 23.29 -16.20 -8.80
CA HIS A 6 22.46 -16.70 -9.89
C HIS A 6 21.70 -17.99 -9.50
N LEU A 7 22.31 -18.86 -8.69
CA LEU A 7 21.66 -20.08 -8.19
C LEU A 7 20.52 -19.77 -7.21
N LEU A 8 20.66 -18.72 -6.37
CA LEU A 8 19.57 -18.26 -5.51
C LEU A 8 18.39 -17.72 -6.34
N ALA A 9 18.66 -17.02 -7.44
CA ALA A 9 17.65 -16.51 -8.37
C ALA A 9 16.90 -17.61 -9.15
N GLN A 10 17.50 -18.80 -9.33
CA GLN A 10 16.89 -19.93 -10.03
C GLN A 10 16.04 -20.84 -9.14
N CYS A 11 16.17 -20.73 -7.82
CA CYS A 11 15.34 -21.50 -6.91
C CYS A 11 13.91 -20.93 -6.90
N LYS A 12 12.92 -21.79 -7.17
CA LYS A 12 11.47 -21.55 -6.96
C LYS A 12 11.13 -20.94 -5.58
N LEU A 13 12.10 -20.94 -4.67
CA LEU A 13 12.08 -20.27 -3.38
C LEU A 13 11.84 -18.76 -3.49
N ILE A 14 12.45 -18.02 -4.44
CA ILE A 14 12.17 -16.58 -4.58
C ILE A 14 10.73 -16.36 -5.02
N ASP A 15 10.27 -17.08 -6.05
CA ASP A 15 8.88 -17.01 -6.52
C ASP A 15 7.88 -17.39 -5.42
N GLN A 16 8.24 -18.37 -4.59
CA GLN A 16 7.41 -18.82 -3.48
C GLN A 16 7.38 -17.78 -2.34
N ILE A 17 8.51 -17.18 -1.98
CA ILE A 17 8.58 -16.10 -0.98
C ILE A 17 7.77 -14.88 -1.44
N VAL A 18 7.88 -14.51 -2.72
CA VAL A 18 7.10 -13.42 -3.32
C VAL A 18 5.61 -13.74 -3.28
N LYS A 19 5.20 -14.94 -3.69
CA LYS A 19 3.78 -15.37 -3.64
C LYS A 19 3.23 -15.43 -2.22
N GLU A 20 4.00 -15.91 -1.26
CA GLU A 20 3.59 -16.02 0.15
C GLU A 20 3.45 -14.64 0.79
N ASN A 21 4.35 -13.69 0.52
CA ASN A 21 4.25 -12.31 1.00
C ASN A 21 3.06 -11.56 0.39
N LEU A 22 2.83 -11.72 -0.91
CA LEU A 22 1.71 -11.09 -1.61
C LEU A 22 0.34 -11.57 -1.09
N LYS A 23 0.23 -12.73 -0.43
CA LYS A 23 -1.04 -13.20 0.15
C LYS A 23 -1.51 -12.36 1.33
N TRP A 24 -0.59 -11.86 2.15
CA TRP A 24 -0.93 -11.15 3.40
C TRP A 24 -1.05 -9.63 3.22
N VAL A 25 -0.36 -9.08 2.22
CA VAL A 25 -0.36 -7.64 1.89
C VAL A 25 -0.40 -7.44 0.37
N PRO A 26 -1.44 -7.93 -0.33
CA PRO A 26 -1.47 -7.96 -1.80
C PRO A 26 -1.40 -6.57 -2.43
N PHE A 27 -1.93 -5.55 -1.76
CA PHE A 27 -2.14 -4.23 -2.35
C PHE A 27 -0.95 -3.27 -2.19
N THR A 28 -0.10 -3.44 -1.17
CA THR A 28 1.02 -2.52 -0.89
C THR A 28 2.36 -3.03 -1.40
N GLN A 29 2.54 -4.34 -1.49
CA GLN A 29 3.80 -4.96 -1.91
C GLN A 29 4.17 -4.61 -3.35
N LEU A 30 3.19 -4.42 -4.24
CA LEU A 30 3.44 -4.03 -5.63
C LEU A 30 4.23 -2.72 -5.70
N SER A 31 3.88 -1.73 -4.89
CA SER A 31 4.58 -0.44 -4.83
C SER A 31 6.00 -0.57 -4.28
N ASN A 32 6.21 -1.41 -3.25
CA ASN A 32 7.54 -1.66 -2.70
C ASN A 32 8.49 -2.31 -3.72
N ILE A 33 7.97 -3.23 -4.53
CA ILE A 33 8.75 -3.92 -5.56
C ILE A 33 9.04 -3.00 -6.76
N THR A 34 8.06 -2.20 -7.17
CA THR A 34 8.15 -1.36 -8.38
C THR A 34 8.74 0.02 -8.11
N GLY A 35 8.83 0.44 -6.85
CA GLY A 35 9.23 1.80 -6.47
C GLY A 35 8.19 2.87 -6.86
N LEU A 36 6.96 2.47 -7.21
CA LEU A 36 5.91 3.41 -7.56
C LEU A 36 5.39 4.15 -6.33
N PRO A 37 5.12 5.46 -6.43
CA PRO A 37 4.52 6.22 -5.35
C PRO A 37 3.13 5.68 -5.05
N ALA A 38 2.81 5.60 -3.76
CA ALA A 38 1.58 4.99 -3.27
C ALA A 38 1.12 5.66 -1.97
N MET A 39 -0.20 5.75 -1.77
CA MET A 39 -0.80 6.28 -0.55
C MET A 39 -2.01 5.44 -0.13
N SER A 40 -2.34 5.48 1.15
CA SER A 40 -3.56 4.89 1.69
C SER A 40 -4.29 5.95 2.52
N VAL A 41 -5.57 6.18 2.24
CA VAL A 41 -6.42 7.15 2.96
C VAL A 41 -7.69 6.47 3.49
N PRO A 42 -8.23 6.89 4.65
CA PRO A 42 -9.36 6.23 5.30
C PRO A 42 -10.70 6.73 4.75
N LEU A 43 -11.17 6.17 3.63
CA LEU A 43 -12.47 6.55 3.05
C LEU A 43 -13.65 5.75 3.61
N TYR A 44 -13.38 4.65 4.34
CA TYR A 44 -14.42 3.78 4.88
C TYR A 44 -14.09 3.37 6.32
N TRP A 45 -15.12 2.97 7.05
CA TRP A 45 -15.02 2.49 8.44
C TRP A 45 -15.89 1.27 8.60
N ASN A 46 -15.47 0.35 9.46
CA ASN A 46 -16.27 -0.83 9.80
C ASN A 46 -17.30 -0.52 10.90
N GLU A 47 -18.09 -1.54 11.28
CA GLU A 47 -19.13 -1.44 12.31
C GLU A 47 -18.58 -1.10 13.70
N GLN A 48 -17.30 -1.40 13.95
CA GLN A 48 -16.56 -1.07 15.17
C GLN A 48 -15.90 0.32 15.12
N ASN A 49 -16.24 1.14 14.13
CA ASN A 49 -15.68 2.48 13.91
C ASN A 49 -14.15 2.50 13.69
N LEU A 50 -13.57 1.40 13.19
CA LEU A 50 -12.16 1.34 12.78
C LEU A 50 -12.01 1.76 11.31
N PRO A 51 -10.98 2.55 10.97
CA PRO A 51 -10.76 3.01 9.61
C PRO A 51 -10.30 1.88 8.69
N LEU A 52 -10.79 1.91 7.46
CA LEU A 52 -10.43 1.01 6.37
C LEU A 52 -9.67 1.82 5.30
N GLY A 53 -8.42 1.44 5.05
CA GLY A 53 -7.56 2.11 4.08
C GLY A 53 -8.00 1.86 2.64
N SER A 54 -8.05 2.93 1.84
CA SER A 54 -8.22 2.89 0.39
C SER A 54 -6.87 3.20 -0.28
N GLN A 55 -6.32 2.22 -0.99
CA GLN A 55 -4.99 2.29 -1.59
C GLN A 55 -5.03 2.91 -2.99
N PHE A 56 -4.16 3.89 -3.22
CA PHE A 56 -3.92 4.49 -4.53
C PHE A 56 -2.44 4.38 -4.91
N ILE A 57 -2.17 4.27 -6.21
CA ILE A 57 -0.83 4.18 -6.80
C ILE A 57 -0.78 5.16 -7.97
N ALA A 58 0.29 5.94 -8.07
CA ALA A 58 0.53 6.83 -9.19
C ALA A 58 1.72 6.37 -10.05
N PRO A 59 1.88 6.90 -11.27
CA PRO A 59 3.10 6.69 -12.06
C PRO A 59 4.35 7.14 -11.30
N PHE A 60 5.51 6.63 -11.72
CA PHE A 60 6.80 6.97 -11.12
C PHE A 60 7.02 8.49 -11.01
N ALA A 61 7.53 8.94 -9.87
CA ALA A 61 7.80 10.35 -9.55
C ALA A 61 6.58 11.30 -9.65
N ARG A 62 5.36 10.76 -9.46
CA ARG A 62 4.10 11.52 -9.45
C ARG A 62 3.42 11.56 -8.07
N GLU A 63 4.20 11.75 -7.02
CA GLU A 63 3.70 12.01 -5.66
C GLU A 63 2.79 13.24 -5.63
N ASP A 64 3.02 14.23 -6.50
CA ASP A 64 2.19 15.42 -6.67
C ASP A 64 0.72 15.06 -6.96
N LEU A 65 0.48 14.05 -7.81
CA LEU A 65 -0.87 13.60 -8.14
C LEU A 65 -1.55 12.94 -6.94
N LEU A 66 -0.80 12.14 -6.18
CA LEU A 66 -1.34 11.49 -4.98
C LEU A 66 -1.72 12.53 -3.93
N LEU A 67 -0.87 13.53 -3.69
CA LEU A 67 -1.15 14.60 -2.74
C LEU A 67 -2.35 15.47 -3.18
N GLN A 68 -2.45 15.79 -4.47
CA GLN A 68 -3.62 16.51 -5.01
C GLN A 68 -4.91 15.69 -4.86
N LEU A 69 -4.86 14.39 -5.16
CA LEU A 69 -6.01 13.50 -4.97
C LEU A 69 -6.38 13.37 -3.49
N ALA A 70 -5.39 13.24 -2.60
CA ALA A 70 -5.62 13.19 -1.16
C ALA A 70 -6.34 14.44 -0.66
N ALA A 71 -5.91 15.63 -1.10
CA ALA A 71 -6.57 16.89 -0.74
C ALA A 71 -8.04 16.92 -1.21
N GLN A 72 -8.31 16.51 -2.44
CA GLN A 72 -9.69 16.45 -2.97
C GLN A 72 -10.55 15.46 -2.19
N LEU A 73 -9.99 14.30 -1.83
CA LEU A 73 -10.69 13.29 -1.04
C LEU A 73 -10.94 13.76 0.40
N GLU A 74 -9.99 14.48 1.00
CA GLU A 74 -10.11 15.03 2.35
C GLU A 74 -11.19 16.12 2.40
N GLU A 75 -11.29 16.96 1.37
CA GLU A 75 -12.36 17.96 1.26
C GLU A 75 -13.73 17.31 1.03
N ALA A 76 -13.80 16.29 0.16
CA ALA A 76 -15.05 15.60 -0.16
C ALA A 76 -15.57 14.73 1.01
N GLN A 77 -14.66 14.13 1.78
CA GLN A 77 -15.00 13.24 2.88
C GLN A 77 -14.01 13.38 4.05
N PRO A 78 -14.16 14.42 4.89
CA PRO A 78 -13.24 14.67 6.00
C PRO A 78 -13.18 13.50 6.98
N TRP A 79 -11.98 13.01 7.28
CA TRP A 79 -11.76 11.87 8.17
C TRP A 79 -11.08 12.22 9.49
N PHE A 80 -10.40 13.36 9.58
CA PHE A 80 -9.50 13.67 10.70
C PHE A 80 -10.19 13.62 12.07
N ASP A 81 -11.38 14.20 12.17
CA ASP A 81 -12.12 14.22 13.45
C ASP A 81 -12.65 12.86 13.87
N ARG A 82 -12.89 11.94 12.92
CA ARG A 82 -13.41 10.59 13.21
C ARG A 82 -12.44 9.73 14.00
N TYR A 83 -11.14 10.04 13.96
CA TYR A 83 -10.14 9.34 14.76
C TYR A 83 -10.33 9.53 16.27
N LYS A 84 -11.00 10.62 16.70
CA LYS A 84 -11.29 10.89 18.12
C LYS A 84 -12.26 9.88 18.72
N ASP A 85 -13.06 9.24 17.87
CA ASP A 85 -14.13 8.31 18.28
C ASP A 85 -13.67 6.84 18.29
N ILE A 86 -12.37 6.57 18.07
CA ILE A 86 -11.81 5.22 18.13
C ILE A 86 -11.65 4.79 19.59
N GLN A 87 -12.21 3.63 19.91
CA GLN A 87 -12.04 2.96 21.20
C GLN A 87 -11.09 1.76 20.99
N ILE A 88 -10.01 1.67 21.77
CA ILE A 88 -9.00 0.61 21.68
C ILE A 88 -9.08 -0.29 22.92
#